data_AF-B2XRR8-F1
#
_entry.id   AF-B2XRR8-F1
#
_cell.length_a   1.000
_cell.length_b   1.000
_cell.length_c   1.000
_cell.angle_alpha   90.00
_cell.angle_beta   90.00
_cell.angle_gamma   90.00
#
_symmetry.space_group_name_H-M   'P 1'
#
loop_
_entity.id
_entity.type
_entity.pdbx_description
1 polymer ?
#
loop_
_entity_poly.entity_id
_entity_poly.type
_entity_poly.pdbx_seq_one_letter_code
_entity_poly.pdbx_strand_id
1 'polypeptide(L)'
;IGSSMKSVGEVMAIGRKFEEAFQKALRMVDENINGFDPYVKAPNDEELEKPTDKRMFVLAASIKAGYTIDRLYELTKIDRWFLYKMKNIIDYYLVLENTDHTKLSHNVLLQAKQIGFSDKQIAAVVKSSELAVRIQRQESNIRPMVKQIDTVAAEWPATTNYLYLTYNGTTHDVEFSGGSTMVIGSGVYRIGSSVEFDWCAVSCLRELRNLGRKTIMVNYNPETVSTDYDMSDRLYFEEISFEVVMDIYAHECPEGIILSMGGQLPNNIAMDLHRQQARILGTSPESVDGAENRFKFSRMLDGIGISQP
;
A
#
# COMPACT_ATOMS: atom_id res chain seq x y z
N ILE A 1 4.84 19.32 -14.68
CA ILE A 1 4.00 18.49 -15.58
C ILE A 1 3.19 19.41 -16.47
N GLY A 2 2.86 18.97 -17.69
CA GLY A 2 2.17 19.77 -18.69
C GLY A 2 1.38 18.88 -19.64
N SER A 3 1.10 19.34 -20.86
CA SER A 3 0.33 18.56 -21.84
C SER A 3 1.05 17.31 -22.35
N SER A 4 2.38 17.29 -22.33
CA SER A 4 3.17 16.12 -22.70
C SER A 4 3.40 15.22 -21.49
N MET A 5 2.97 13.96 -21.61
CA MET A 5 3.12 12.95 -20.57
C MET A 5 4.59 12.63 -20.30
N LYS A 6 4.94 12.55 -19.01
CA LYS A 6 6.28 12.17 -18.53
C LYS A 6 6.23 11.05 -17.48
N SER A 7 5.03 10.57 -17.13
CA SER A 7 4.85 9.43 -16.23
C SER A 7 5.36 8.15 -16.90
N VAL A 8 5.90 7.26 -16.08
CA VAL A 8 6.43 5.95 -16.50
C VAL A 8 5.54 4.78 -16.03
N GLY A 9 4.47 5.10 -15.30
CA GLY A 9 3.50 4.15 -14.78
C GLY A 9 2.43 4.87 -13.98
N GLU A 10 1.40 4.13 -13.57
CA GLU A 10 0.28 4.60 -12.79
C GLU A 10 -0.16 3.60 -11.72
N VAL A 11 -1.00 4.06 -10.81
CA VAL A 11 -1.55 3.25 -9.72
C VAL A 11 -3.03 3.50 -9.60
N MET A 12 -3.76 2.50 -9.10
CA MET A 12 -5.16 2.66 -8.74
C MET A 12 -5.35 2.23 -7.28
N ALA A 13 -6.19 2.96 -6.56
CA ALA A 13 -6.54 2.61 -5.19
C ALA A 13 -8.05 2.73 -5.00
N ILE A 14 -8.59 1.82 -4.19
CA ILE A 14 -10.02 1.75 -3.90
C ILE A 14 -10.23 1.97 -2.40
N GLY A 15 -11.20 2.82 -2.10
CA GLY A 15 -11.64 3.16 -0.75
C GLY A 15 -13.07 3.68 -0.78
N ARG A 16 -13.79 3.62 0.34
CA ARG A 16 -15.19 4.09 0.41
C ARG A 16 -15.31 5.57 0.77
N LYS A 17 -14.17 6.23 0.99
CA LYS A 17 -14.01 7.68 1.13
C LYS A 17 -12.90 8.14 0.21
N PHE A 18 -13.00 9.39 -0.25
CA PHE A 18 -11.95 10.01 -1.06
C PHE A 18 -10.62 9.99 -0.32
N GLU A 19 -10.61 10.37 0.95
CA GLU A 19 -9.41 10.45 1.78
C GLU A 19 -8.71 9.09 1.88
N GLU A 20 -9.50 8.01 2.06
CA GLU A 20 -9.00 6.64 2.11
C GLU A 20 -8.34 6.22 0.78
N ALA A 21 -9.05 6.37 -0.34
CA ALA A 21 -8.53 6.03 -1.65
C ALA A 21 -7.30 6.87 -2.03
N PHE A 22 -7.34 8.17 -1.74
CA PHE A 22 -6.28 9.11 -2.06
C PHE A 22 -4.97 8.80 -1.31
N GLN A 23 -5.05 8.53 0.00
CA GLN A 23 -3.84 8.20 0.76
C GLN A 23 -3.25 6.84 0.37
N LYS A 24 -4.08 5.84 0.07
CA LYS A 24 -3.62 4.54 -0.48
C LYS A 24 -2.89 4.74 -1.81
N ALA A 25 -3.49 5.50 -2.74
CA ALA A 25 -2.87 5.80 -4.02
C ALA A 25 -1.50 6.49 -3.86
N LEU A 26 -1.38 7.47 -2.96
CA LEU A 26 -0.10 8.15 -2.70
C LEU A 26 1.00 7.20 -2.23
N ARG A 27 0.68 6.22 -1.37
CA ARG A 27 1.64 5.20 -0.92
C ARG A 27 2.00 4.20 -2.00
N MET A 28 1.06 3.88 -2.89
CA MET A 28 1.28 2.99 -4.02
C MET A 28 2.25 3.56 -5.07
N VAL A 29 2.30 4.89 -5.23
CA VAL A 29 3.20 5.56 -6.20
C VAL A 29 4.68 5.40 -5.83
N ASP A 30 5.02 5.52 -4.55
CA ASP A 30 6.40 5.53 -4.06
C ASP A 30 6.45 4.99 -2.63
N GLU A 31 7.22 3.93 -2.40
CA GLU A 31 7.35 3.24 -1.11
C GLU A 31 7.92 4.11 0.02
N ASN A 32 8.57 5.23 -0.35
CA ASN A 32 9.11 6.19 0.61
C ASN A 32 8.06 7.20 1.11
N ILE A 33 6.88 7.21 0.50
CA ILE A 33 5.80 8.13 0.81
C ILE A 33 4.79 7.41 1.69
N ASN A 34 4.52 7.96 2.88
CA ASN A 34 3.61 7.33 3.85
C ASN A 34 2.14 7.80 3.70
N GLY A 35 1.84 8.71 2.78
CA GLY A 35 0.51 9.29 2.56
C GLY A 35 0.58 10.77 2.19
N PHE A 36 -0.48 11.52 2.48
CA PHE A 36 -0.53 12.96 2.25
C PHE A 36 0.17 13.72 3.39
N ASP A 37 1.51 13.71 3.35
CA ASP A 37 2.38 14.19 4.41
C ASP A 37 2.80 15.66 4.21
N PRO A 38 2.52 16.57 5.18
CA PRO A 38 2.84 17.99 5.07
C PRO A 38 4.31 18.33 5.36
N TYR A 39 5.15 17.38 5.74
CA TYR A 39 6.57 17.60 6.08
C TYR A 39 7.55 17.24 4.95
N VAL A 40 7.06 16.64 3.86
CA VAL A 40 7.92 16.23 2.72
C VAL A 40 8.42 17.44 1.92
N LYS A 41 7.65 18.52 1.86
CA LYS A 41 7.99 19.77 1.17
C LYS A 41 7.61 20.98 2.02
N ALA A 42 8.20 22.13 1.70
CA ALA A 42 7.77 23.41 2.25
C ALA A 42 6.67 24.04 1.37
N PRO A 43 5.83 24.94 1.92
CA PRO A 43 4.91 25.74 1.13
C PRO A 43 5.65 26.54 0.05
N ASN A 44 5.16 26.50 -1.19
CA ASN A 44 5.73 27.20 -2.32
C ASN A 44 4.64 27.54 -3.36
N ASP A 45 4.30 28.82 -3.48
CA ASP A 45 3.26 29.28 -4.41
C ASP A 45 3.61 28.98 -5.88
N GLU A 46 4.89 29.05 -6.26
CA GLU A 46 5.30 28.77 -7.64
C GLU A 46 5.05 27.30 -8.01
N GLU A 47 5.33 26.35 -7.12
CA GLU A 47 5.04 24.93 -7.34
C GLU A 47 3.54 24.61 -7.25
N LEU A 48 2.78 25.42 -6.50
CA LEU A 48 1.31 25.33 -6.53
C LEU A 48 0.75 25.84 -7.85
N GLU A 49 1.26 26.93 -8.42
CA GLU A 49 0.82 27.46 -9.71
C GLU A 49 1.29 26.61 -10.90
N LYS A 50 2.56 26.19 -10.89
CA LYS A 50 3.20 25.41 -11.95
C LYS A 50 3.27 23.94 -11.51
N PRO A 51 2.35 23.07 -11.98
CA PRO A 51 2.22 21.74 -11.42
C PRO A 51 3.51 20.92 -11.54
N THR A 52 3.95 20.28 -10.46
CA THR A 52 5.08 19.34 -10.41
C THR A 52 4.60 17.95 -10.00
N ASP A 53 5.45 16.93 -10.14
CA ASP A 53 5.22 15.57 -9.62
C ASP A 53 5.15 15.54 -8.08
N LYS A 54 5.69 16.57 -7.40
CA LYS A 54 5.66 16.72 -5.94
C LYS A 54 4.64 17.76 -5.43
N ARG A 55 3.81 18.33 -6.33
CA ARG A 55 2.82 19.38 -6.00
C ARG A 55 1.89 19.00 -4.85
N MET A 56 1.52 17.72 -4.75
CA MET A 56 0.65 17.24 -3.67
C MET A 56 1.26 17.47 -2.28
N PHE A 57 2.58 17.34 -2.13
CA PHE A 57 3.25 17.56 -0.84
C PHE A 57 3.41 19.04 -0.51
N VAL A 58 3.61 19.88 -1.54
CA VAL A 58 3.55 21.35 -1.37
C VAL A 58 2.15 21.77 -0.92
N LEU A 59 1.11 21.17 -1.51
CA LEU A 59 -0.28 21.42 -1.13
C LEU A 59 -0.57 21.00 0.30
N ALA A 60 -0.12 19.82 0.74
CA ALA A 60 -0.22 19.36 2.12
C ALA A 60 0.44 20.36 3.10
N ALA A 61 1.66 20.80 2.79
CA ALA A 61 2.40 21.77 3.60
C ALA A 61 1.69 23.13 3.65
N SER A 62 1.16 23.63 2.53
CA SER A 62 0.45 24.91 2.48
C SER A 62 -0.87 24.88 3.26
N ILE A 63 -1.62 23.76 3.22
CA ILE A 63 -2.81 23.58 4.05
C ILE A 63 -2.42 23.65 5.53
N LYS A 64 -1.36 22.93 5.94
CA LYS A 64 -0.87 22.95 7.32
C LYS A 64 -0.40 24.35 7.75
N ALA A 65 0.21 25.11 6.83
CA ALA A 65 0.64 26.49 7.04
C ALA A 65 -0.53 27.50 7.11
N GLY A 66 -1.78 27.05 7.01
CA GLY A 66 -2.96 27.89 7.19
C GLY A 66 -3.46 28.59 5.93
N TYR A 67 -3.09 28.11 4.74
CA TYR A 67 -3.60 28.68 3.49
C TYR A 67 -5.10 28.41 3.37
N THR A 68 -5.85 29.41 2.92
CA THR A 68 -7.30 29.26 2.70
C THR A 68 -7.57 28.40 1.47
N ILE A 69 -8.70 27.68 1.47
CA ILE A 69 -9.12 26.86 0.33
C ILE A 69 -9.30 27.71 -0.94
N ASP A 70 -9.78 28.94 -0.81
CA ASP A 70 -9.91 29.85 -1.94
C ASP A 70 -8.54 30.24 -2.53
N ARG A 71 -7.55 30.53 -1.69
CA ARG A 71 -6.19 30.80 -2.18
C ARG A 71 -5.62 29.57 -2.90
N LEU A 72 -5.78 28.39 -2.32
CA LEU A 72 -5.30 27.14 -2.92
C LEU A 72 -6.02 26.84 -4.25
N TYR A 73 -7.32 27.10 -4.35
CA TYR A 73 -8.06 27.01 -5.59
C TYR A 73 -7.50 27.98 -6.63
N GLU A 74 -7.25 29.24 -6.26
CA GLU A 74 -6.73 30.22 -7.21
C GLU A 74 -5.35 29.86 -7.77
N LEU A 75 -4.45 29.38 -6.90
CA LEU A 75 -3.12 28.91 -7.31
C LEU A 75 -3.21 27.62 -8.13
N THR A 76 -4.05 26.67 -7.71
CA THR A 76 -3.96 25.30 -8.25
C THR A 76 -4.96 24.95 -9.34
N LYS A 77 -6.11 25.61 -9.32
CA LYS A 77 -7.35 25.27 -10.05
C LYS A 77 -7.88 23.86 -9.76
N ILE A 78 -7.41 23.21 -8.68
CA ILE A 78 -8.00 21.97 -8.16
C ILE A 78 -9.32 22.35 -7.50
N ASP A 79 -10.40 21.64 -7.85
CA ASP A 79 -11.72 21.95 -7.32
C ASP A 79 -11.75 21.97 -5.78
N ARG A 80 -12.52 22.92 -5.24
CA ARG A 80 -12.61 23.15 -3.78
C ARG A 80 -13.04 21.90 -3.03
N TRP A 81 -13.87 21.05 -3.62
CA TRP A 81 -14.30 19.80 -3.00
C TRP A 81 -13.09 18.92 -2.64
N PHE A 82 -12.16 18.71 -3.56
CA PHE A 82 -10.94 17.93 -3.30
C PHE A 82 -10.05 18.61 -2.26
N LEU A 83 -9.92 19.94 -2.34
CA LEU A 83 -9.12 20.71 -1.37
C LEU A 83 -9.69 20.59 0.05
N TYR A 84 -11.02 20.62 0.23
CA TYR A 84 -11.65 20.36 1.52
C TYR A 84 -11.39 18.92 2.01
N LYS A 85 -11.43 17.93 1.12
CA LYS A 85 -11.10 16.54 1.49
C LYS A 85 -9.64 16.38 1.91
N MET A 86 -8.71 17.02 1.20
CA MET A 86 -7.30 17.06 1.59
C MET A 86 -7.10 17.80 2.92
N LYS A 87 -7.87 18.86 3.17
CA LYS A 87 -7.87 19.57 4.45
C LYS A 87 -8.29 18.66 5.60
N ASN A 88 -9.31 17.80 5.42
CA ASN A 88 -9.71 16.83 6.44
C ASN A 88 -8.53 15.95 6.90
N ILE A 89 -7.69 15.52 5.96
CA ILE A 89 -6.49 14.71 6.26
C ILE A 89 -5.51 15.52 7.13
N ILE A 90 -5.21 16.77 6.74
CA ILE A 90 -4.27 17.63 7.47
C ILE A 90 -4.80 18.03 8.85
N ASP A 91 -6.09 18.33 8.96
CA ASP A 91 -6.74 18.61 10.24
C ASP A 91 -6.61 17.41 11.19
N TYR A 92 -6.77 16.20 10.66
CA TYR A 92 -6.59 14.99 11.45
C TYR A 92 -5.12 14.72 11.80
N TYR A 93 -4.20 15.10 10.92
CA TYR A 93 -2.77 15.10 11.18
C TYR A 93 -2.44 15.96 12.43
N LEU A 94 -3.03 17.16 12.53
CA LEU A 94 -2.89 18.03 13.70
C LEU A 94 -3.50 17.40 14.98
N VAL A 95 -4.61 16.66 14.87
CA VAL A 95 -5.18 15.92 16.00
C VAL A 95 -4.19 14.86 16.49
N LEU A 96 -3.59 14.09 15.59
CA LEU A 96 -2.60 13.06 15.93
C LEU A 96 -1.36 13.66 16.59
N GLU A 97 -0.86 14.80 16.10
CA GLU A 97 0.30 15.50 16.68
C GLU A 97 0.07 15.98 18.10
N ASN A 98 -1.17 16.37 18.42
CA ASN A 98 -1.56 16.82 19.76
C ASN A 98 -2.01 15.68 20.67
N THR A 99 -2.09 14.45 20.16
CA THR A 99 -2.48 13.27 20.95
C THR A 99 -1.27 12.70 21.68
N ASP A 100 -1.43 12.35 22.96
CA ASP A 100 -0.36 11.73 23.73
C ASP A 100 -0.04 10.32 23.21
N HIS A 101 1.24 10.10 22.89
CA HIS A 101 1.84 8.85 22.38
C HIS A 101 1.52 7.60 23.21
N THR A 102 1.19 7.75 24.50
CA THR A 102 0.92 6.61 25.39
C THR A 102 -0.49 6.04 25.29
N LYS A 103 -1.46 6.76 24.69
CA LYS A 103 -2.87 6.34 24.63
C LYS A 103 -3.59 6.86 23.40
N LEU A 104 -3.23 6.35 22.21
CA LEU A 104 -4.11 6.46 21.05
C LEU A 104 -5.46 5.76 21.35
N SER A 105 -6.51 6.55 21.58
CA SER A 105 -7.83 5.97 21.86
C SER A 105 -8.37 5.21 20.65
N HIS A 106 -9.24 4.21 20.89
CA HIS A 106 -9.90 3.45 19.83
C HIS A 106 -10.51 4.36 18.75
N ASN A 107 -11.23 5.41 19.17
CA ASN A 107 -11.88 6.33 18.23
C ASN A 107 -10.87 7.11 17.40
N VAL A 108 -9.77 7.55 18.01
CA VAL A 108 -8.71 8.27 17.29
C VAL A 108 -8.05 7.38 16.25
N LEU A 109 -7.74 6.12 16.60
CA LEU A 109 -7.20 5.15 15.66
C LEU A 109 -8.19 4.84 14.53
N LEU A 110 -9.43 4.49 14.87
CA LEU A 110 -10.44 4.10 13.88
C LEU A 110 -10.71 5.23 12.87
N GLN A 111 -10.84 6.48 13.34
CA GLN A 111 -11.03 7.62 12.45
C GLN A 111 -9.81 7.85 11.55
N ALA A 112 -8.58 7.72 12.06
CA ALA A 112 -7.36 7.80 11.26
C ALA A 112 -7.37 6.75 10.12
N LYS A 113 -7.70 5.50 10.46
CA LYS A 113 -7.77 4.41 9.48
C LYS A 113 -8.88 4.62 8.45
N GLN A 114 -10.05 5.11 8.87
CA GLN A 114 -11.19 5.40 7.99
C GLN A 114 -10.93 6.49 6.95
N ILE A 115 -9.97 7.39 7.19
CA ILE A 115 -9.52 8.40 6.22
C ILE A 115 -8.19 8.03 5.56
N GLY A 116 -7.72 6.79 5.73
CA GLY A 116 -6.60 6.22 4.97
C GLY A 116 -5.21 6.37 5.55
N PHE A 117 -5.04 6.77 6.82
CA PHE A 117 -3.71 6.80 7.44
C PHE A 117 -3.14 5.38 7.57
N SER A 118 -1.90 5.16 7.14
CA SER A 118 -1.18 3.91 7.42
C SER A 118 -0.68 3.87 8.86
N ASP A 119 -0.43 2.67 9.37
CA ASP A 119 0.17 2.44 10.68
C ASP A 119 1.55 3.12 10.76
N LYS A 120 2.31 3.10 9.66
CA LYS A 120 3.59 3.81 9.50
C LYS A 120 3.44 5.34 9.57
N GLN A 121 2.41 5.90 8.92
CA GLN A 121 2.13 7.34 8.98
C GLN A 121 1.73 7.76 10.40
N ILE A 122 0.81 7.02 11.04
CA ILE A 122 0.42 7.29 12.43
C ILE A 122 1.64 7.22 13.35
N ALA A 123 2.45 6.16 13.23
CA ALA A 123 3.65 5.95 14.02
C ALA A 123 4.64 7.12 13.90
N ALA A 124 4.87 7.63 12.69
CA ALA A 124 5.74 8.79 12.49
C ALA A 124 5.24 10.03 13.24
N VAL A 125 3.92 10.27 13.22
CA VAL A 125 3.31 11.44 13.89
C VAL A 125 3.39 11.35 15.41
N VAL A 126 3.04 10.18 15.97
CA VAL A 126 3.02 9.97 17.42
C VAL A 126 4.38 9.54 18.00
N LYS A 127 5.45 9.54 17.19
CA LYS A 127 6.80 9.14 17.57
C LYS A 127 6.86 7.71 18.14
N SER A 128 6.16 6.80 17.48
CA SER A 128 6.13 5.36 17.79
C SER A 128 6.71 4.54 16.63
N SER A 129 6.62 3.21 16.71
CA SER A 129 6.96 2.30 15.61
C SER A 129 5.69 1.81 14.90
N GLU A 130 5.81 1.50 13.60
CA GLU A 130 4.72 0.92 12.80
C GLU A 130 4.14 -0.34 13.47
N LEU A 131 5.00 -1.21 13.99
CA LEU A 131 4.59 -2.43 14.68
C LEU A 131 3.81 -2.13 15.97
N ALA A 132 4.21 -1.13 16.76
CA ALA A 132 3.49 -0.78 17.98
C ALA A 132 2.07 -0.25 17.67
N VAL A 133 1.93 0.59 16.64
CA VAL A 133 0.61 1.06 16.17
C VAL A 133 -0.23 -0.10 15.66
N ARG A 134 0.35 -1.03 14.88
CA ARG A 134 -0.34 -2.23 14.41
C ARG A 134 -0.85 -3.11 15.55
N ILE A 135 -0.03 -3.37 16.56
CA ILE A 135 -0.41 -4.16 17.75
C ILE A 135 -1.58 -3.48 18.46
N GLN A 136 -1.46 -2.18 18.76
CA GLN A 136 -2.51 -1.42 19.43
C GLN A 136 -3.83 -1.43 18.63
N ARG A 137 -3.73 -1.31 17.30
CA ARG A 137 -4.86 -1.39 16.38
C ARG A 137 -5.53 -2.77 16.44
N GLN A 138 -4.75 -3.85 16.47
CA GLN A 138 -5.26 -5.22 16.60
C GLN A 138 -5.90 -5.49 17.95
N GLU A 139 -5.29 -5.05 19.06
CA GLU A 139 -5.85 -5.15 20.42
C GLU A 139 -7.17 -4.37 20.56
N SER A 140 -7.30 -3.28 19.80
CA SER A 140 -8.52 -2.48 19.72
C SER A 140 -9.57 -3.05 18.77
N ASN A 141 -9.33 -4.23 18.16
CA ASN A 141 -10.19 -4.85 17.14
C ASN A 141 -10.47 -3.96 15.91
N ILE A 142 -9.53 -3.07 15.56
CA ILE A 142 -9.63 -2.21 14.39
C ILE A 142 -8.96 -2.91 13.21
N ARG A 143 -9.74 -3.57 12.36
CA ARG A 143 -9.24 -4.28 11.17
C ARG A 143 -9.98 -3.83 9.93
N PRO A 144 -9.35 -3.83 8.74
CA PRO A 144 -10.08 -3.54 7.53
C PRO A 144 -11.06 -4.67 7.20
N MET A 145 -12.12 -4.33 6.48
CA MET A 145 -13.08 -5.28 5.95
C MET A 145 -12.76 -5.57 4.48
N VAL A 146 -12.97 -6.81 4.06
CA VAL A 146 -12.80 -7.26 2.67
C VAL A 146 -14.10 -7.04 1.93
N LYS A 147 -14.06 -6.24 0.87
CA LYS A 147 -15.22 -5.86 0.05
C LYS A 147 -15.05 -6.27 -1.39
N GLN A 148 -16.15 -6.66 -2.03
CA GLN A 148 -16.18 -7.06 -3.44
C GLN A 148 -16.44 -5.86 -4.36
N ILE A 149 -15.93 -5.95 -5.58
CA ILE A 149 -16.24 -5.08 -6.70
C ILE A 149 -17.17 -5.87 -7.62
N ASP A 150 -18.44 -5.46 -7.64
CA ASP A 150 -19.52 -6.22 -8.28
C ASP A 150 -20.12 -5.52 -9.52
N THR A 151 -19.64 -4.31 -9.85
CA THR A 151 -20.14 -3.40 -10.90
C THR A 151 -21.55 -2.82 -10.70
N VAL A 152 -22.32 -3.32 -9.74
CA VAL A 152 -23.75 -3.00 -9.54
C VAL A 152 -24.10 -2.53 -8.13
N ALA A 153 -23.09 -2.19 -7.32
CA ALA A 153 -23.25 -1.68 -5.96
C ALA A 153 -24.15 -2.58 -5.08
N ALA A 154 -23.88 -3.88 -5.11
CA ALA A 154 -24.57 -4.96 -4.40
C ALA A 154 -26.04 -5.18 -4.79
N GLU A 155 -26.49 -4.68 -5.95
CA GLU A 155 -27.82 -5.03 -6.50
C GLU A 155 -27.92 -6.54 -6.78
N TRP A 156 -26.82 -7.14 -7.24
CA TRP A 156 -26.70 -8.57 -7.50
C TRP A 156 -25.44 -9.14 -6.84
N PRO A 157 -25.48 -10.40 -6.36
CA PRO A 157 -24.31 -11.03 -5.79
C PRO A 157 -23.21 -11.19 -6.84
N ALA A 158 -21.99 -10.79 -6.51
CA ALA A 158 -20.83 -11.00 -7.37
C ALA A 158 -20.48 -12.48 -7.47
N THR A 159 -20.19 -12.94 -8.68
CA THR A 159 -19.63 -14.27 -8.92
C THR A 159 -18.10 -14.26 -8.88
N THR A 160 -17.48 -13.08 -8.91
CA THR A 160 -16.03 -12.88 -8.93
C THR A 160 -15.52 -12.40 -7.57
N ASN A 161 -14.29 -12.77 -7.23
CA ASN A 161 -13.60 -12.28 -6.03
C ASN A 161 -12.59 -11.20 -6.42
N TYR A 162 -13.11 -10.09 -6.96
CA TYR A 162 -12.34 -8.88 -7.14
C TYR A 162 -12.51 -8.00 -5.90
N LEU A 163 -11.45 -7.85 -5.11
CA LEU A 163 -11.52 -7.45 -3.70
C LEU A 163 -10.70 -6.20 -3.41
N TYR A 164 -11.14 -5.43 -2.42
CA TYR A 164 -10.36 -4.36 -1.78
C TYR A 164 -10.63 -4.33 -0.28
N LEU A 165 -9.74 -3.68 0.46
CA LEU A 165 -9.80 -3.47 1.89
C LEU A 165 -10.30 -2.05 2.22
N THR A 166 -11.16 -1.96 3.22
CA THR A 166 -11.64 -0.67 3.74
C THR A 166 -11.94 -0.70 5.23
N TYR A 167 -11.64 0.38 5.94
CA TYR A 167 -12.04 0.57 7.33
C TYR A 167 -13.46 1.16 7.48
N ASN A 168 -14.09 1.50 6.35
CA ASN A 168 -15.45 2.05 6.29
C ASN A 168 -16.48 0.94 6.02
N GLY A 169 -16.32 -0.22 6.66
CA GLY A 169 -17.23 -1.36 6.57
C GLY A 169 -17.39 -2.05 7.92
N THR A 170 -18.43 -2.87 8.05
CA THR A 170 -18.75 -3.61 9.28
C THR A 170 -18.64 -5.12 9.14
N THR A 171 -18.63 -5.64 7.90
CA THR A 171 -18.61 -7.07 7.60
C THR A 171 -17.71 -7.34 6.39
N HIS A 172 -17.24 -8.58 6.23
CA HIS A 172 -16.61 -9.07 5.00
C HIS A 172 -17.68 -9.49 3.98
N ASP A 173 -17.39 -9.33 2.70
CA ASP A 173 -18.26 -9.81 1.60
C ASP A 173 -17.91 -11.25 1.17
N VAL A 174 -16.80 -11.80 1.67
CA VAL A 174 -16.32 -13.16 1.37
C VAL A 174 -16.06 -13.95 2.64
N GLU A 175 -16.18 -15.28 2.54
CA GLU A 175 -15.73 -16.21 3.58
C GLU A 175 -14.25 -16.53 3.43
N PHE A 176 -13.56 -16.95 4.49
CA PHE A 176 -12.14 -17.30 4.46
C PHE A 176 -11.95 -18.79 4.67
N SER A 177 -11.72 -19.54 3.58
CA SER A 177 -11.59 -21.01 3.64
C SER A 177 -10.18 -21.50 3.98
N GLY A 178 -9.17 -20.61 3.97
CA GLY A 178 -7.76 -20.99 4.07
C GLY A 178 -7.27 -21.81 2.87
N GLY A 179 -6.00 -22.23 2.94
CA GLY A 179 -5.42 -23.20 1.99
C GLY A 179 -5.04 -22.63 0.62
N SER A 180 -5.13 -21.30 0.44
CA SER A 180 -4.69 -20.63 -0.78
C SER A 180 -3.20 -20.29 -0.72
N THR A 181 -2.56 -20.15 -1.87
CA THR A 181 -1.19 -19.62 -2.02
C THR A 181 -1.28 -18.16 -2.43
N MET A 182 -0.60 -17.28 -1.69
CA MET A 182 -0.57 -15.84 -1.97
C MET A 182 0.62 -15.49 -2.87
N VAL A 183 0.37 -14.74 -3.93
CA VAL A 183 1.38 -14.22 -4.86
C VAL A 183 1.33 -12.69 -4.82
N ILE A 184 2.47 -12.06 -4.56
CA ILE A 184 2.58 -10.61 -4.50
C ILE A 184 3.12 -10.08 -5.83
N GLY A 185 2.41 -9.13 -6.42
CA GLY A 185 2.73 -8.53 -7.72
C GLY A 185 3.85 -7.51 -7.67
N SER A 186 4.07 -6.83 -8.80
CA SER A 186 5.15 -5.87 -8.96
C SER A 186 4.82 -4.45 -8.50
N GLY A 187 3.55 -4.13 -8.29
CA GLY A 187 3.11 -2.76 -8.09
C GLY A 187 3.34 -1.89 -9.33
N VAL A 188 3.56 -0.60 -9.10
CA VAL A 188 3.70 0.42 -10.15
C VAL A 188 4.92 0.19 -11.05
N TYR A 189 4.71 0.31 -12.36
CA TYR A 189 5.81 0.32 -13.31
C TYR A 189 6.71 1.55 -13.14
N ARG A 190 8.01 1.30 -13.23
CA ARG A 190 9.06 2.33 -13.19
C ARG A 190 10.25 1.87 -14.02
N ILE A 191 11.16 2.79 -14.32
CA ILE A 191 12.40 2.42 -15.02
C ILE A 191 13.16 1.37 -14.18
N GLY A 192 13.42 0.20 -14.77
CA GLY A 192 14.04 -0.95 -14.10
C GLY A 192 13.07 -1.93 -13.44
N SER A 193 11.76 -1.67 -13.49
CA SER A 193 10.71 -2.60 -13.07
C SER A 193 9.46 -2.41 -13.91
N SER A 194 9.31 -3.23 -14.94
CA SER A 194 8.23 -3.16 -15.93
C SER A 194 7.48 -4.50 -16.03
N VAL A 195 6.87 -4.77 -17.19
CA VAL A 195 6.00 -5.91 -17.49
C VAL A 195 6.65 -7.28 -17.27
N GLU A 196 7.98 -7.37 -17.25
CA GLU A 196 8.71 -8.60 -16.98
C GLU A 196 8.32 -9.24 -15.64
N PHE A 197 8.09 -8.43 -14.60
CA PHE A 197 7.70 -8.92 -13.29
C PHE A 197 6.21 -9.32 -13.25
N ASP A 198 5.36 -8.65 -14.04
CA ASP A 198 3.98 -9.07 -14.22
C ASP A 198 3.90 -10.43 -14.91
N TRP A 199 4.72 -10.65 -15.94
CA TRP A 199 4.81 -11.92 -16.63
C TRP A 199 5.24 -13.07 -15.71
N CYS A 200 6.21 -12.83 -14.82
CA CYS A 200 6.62 -13.80 -13.79
C CYS A 200 5.47 -14.14 -12.83
N ALA A 201 4.74 -13.13 -12.34
CA ALA A 201 3.62 -13.33 -11.43
C ALA A 201 2.47 -14.10 -12.10
N VAL A 202 2.07 -13.73 -13.33
CA VAL A 202 1.04 -14.43 -14.10
C VAL A 202 1.43 -15.88 -14.40
N SER A 203 2.69 -16.12 -14.76
CA SER A 203 3.19 -17.48 -15.00
C SER A 203 3.12 -18.33 -13.73
N CYS A 204 3.48 -17.75 -12.58
CA CYS A 204 3.37 -18.41 -11.28
C CYS A 204 1.92 -18.77 -10.93
N LEU A 205 0.97 -17.83 -11.12
CA LEU A 205 -0.46 -18.07 -10.89
C LEU A 205 -0.99 -19.22 -11.77
N ARG A 206 -0.62 -19.24 -13.05
CA ARG A 206 -1.01 -20.31 -13.99
C ARG A 206 -0.49 -21.67 -13.55
N GLU A 207 0.77 -21.76 -13.13
CA GLU A 207 1.32 -23.03 -12.66
C GLU A 207 0.71 -23.49 -11.33
N LEU A 208 0.44 -22.57 -10.39
CA LEU A 208 -0.30 -22.91 -9.17
C LEU A 208 -1.69 -23.46 -9.49
N ARG A 209 -2.39 -22.86 -10.45
CA ARG A 209 -3.70 -23.34 -10.93
C ARG A 209 -3.58 -24.72 -11.59
N ASN A 210 -2.56 -24.96 -12.42
CA ASN A 210 -2.29 -26.29 -13.02
C ASN A 210 -2.05 -27.37 -11.95
N LEU A 211 -1.45 -26.99 -10.82
CA LEU A 211 -1.23 -27.85 -9.66
C LEU A 211 -2.47 -28.00 -8.75
N GLY A 212 -3.62 -27.43 -9.14
CA GLY A 212 -4.86 -27.47 -8.37
C GLY A 212 -4.83 -26.66 -7.07
N ARG A 213 -3.93 -25.67 -6.97
CA ARG A 213 -3.82 -24.78 -5.80
C ARG A 213 -4.73 -23.57 -5.99
N LYS A 214 -5.43 -23.19 -4.92
CA LYS A 214 -6.15 -21.91 -4.86
C LYS A 214 -5.15 -20.77 -4.75
N THR A 215 -5.42 -19.65 -5.40
CA THR A 215 -4.50 -18.54 -5.57
C THR A 215 -5.09 -17.23 -5.05
N ILE A 216 -4.26 -16.44 -4.38
CA ILE A 216 -4.56 -15.05 -4.00
C ILE A 216 -3.53 -14.16 -4.69
N MET A 217 -3.97 -13.21 -5.51
CA MET A 217 -3.09 -12.19 -6.09
C MET A 217 -3.25 -10.87 -5.34
N VAL A 218 -2.14 -10.22 -5.01
CA VAL A 218 -2.13 -8.87 -4.44
C VAL A 218 -1.31 -7.95 -5.35
N ASN A 219 -1.95 -6.98 -5.99
CA ASN A 219 -1.30 -5.98 -6.84
C ASN A 219 -2.21 -4.76 -7.00
N TYR A 220 -1.67 -3.63 -7.48
CA TYR A 220 -2.41 -2.38 -7.59
C TYR A 220 -2.14 -1.60 -8.89
N ASN A 221 -1.45 -2.22 -9.85
CA ASN A 221 -1.19 -1.63 -11.14
C ASN A 221 -2.36 -1.93 -12.09
N PRO A 222 -3.12 -0.92 -12.56
CA PRO A 222 -4.30 -1.14 -13.42
C PRO A 222 -3.95 -1.58 -14.85
N GLU A 223 -2.68 -1.50 -15.26
CA GLU A 223 -2.23 -1.88 -16.60
C GLU A 223 -1.88 -3.38 -16.71
N THR A 224 -1.85 -4.12 -15.60
CA THR A 224 -1.28 -5.47 -15.57
C THR A 224 -2.29 -6.57 -15.86
N VAL A 225 -1.82 -7.67 -16.46
CA VAL A 225 -2.65 -8.87 -16.62
C VAL A 225 -2.87 -9.55 -15.28
N SER A 226 -1.92 -9.45 -14.34
CA SER A 226 -2.11 -10.01 -12.99
C SER A 226 -3.27 -9.39 -12.21
N THR A 227 -3.74 -8.19 -12.58
CA THR A 227 -4.92 -7.55 -11.96
C THR A 227 -6.21 -7.80 -12.74
N ASP A 228 -6.20 -8.73 -13.70
CA ASP A 228 -7.45 -9.29 -14.24
C ASP A 228 -8.01 -10.33 -13.25
N TYR A 229 -9.31 -10.24 -12.96
CA TYR A 229 -9.95 -11.03 -11.91
C TYR A 229 -10.03 -12.52 -12.27
N ASP A 230 -9.84 -12.89 -13.53
CA ASP A 230 -9.84 -14.28 -14.01
C ASP A 230 -8.47 -14.98 -13.87
N MET A 231 -7.41 -14.25 -13.53
CA MET A 231 -6.06 -14.79 -13.34
C MET A 231 -5.83 -15.46 -11.99
N SER A 232 -6.65 -15.16 -10.97
CA SER A 232 -6.53 -15.74 -9.63
C SER A 232 -7.92 -16.07 -9.04
N ASP A 233 -7.98 -16.91 -8.01
CA ASP A 233 -9.25 -17.22 -7.34
C ASP A 233 -9.74 -16.05 -6.48
N ARG A 234 -8.80 -15.22 -6.00
CA ARG A 234 -9.03 -13.96 -5.28
C ARG A 234 -8.00 -12.93 -5.72
N LEU A 235 -8.47 -11.81 -6.21
CA LEU A 235 -7.64 -10.65 -6.53
C LEU A 235 -7.89 -9.56 -5.49
N TYR A 236 -6.86 -9.18 -4.74
CA TYR A 236 -6.86 -7.98 -3.91
C TYR A 236 -6.19 -6.84 -4.65
N PHE A 237 -6.98 -5.82 -5.02
CA PHE A 237 -6.46 -4.59 -5.61
C PHE A 237 -5.96 -3.65 -4.52
N GLU A 238 -4.79 -3.97 -3.97
CA GLU A 238 -4.33 -3.42 -2.70
C GLU A 238 -2.85 -3.06 -2.68
N GLU A 239 -2.51 -2.17 -1.76
CA GLU A 239 -1.15 -1.68 -1.53
C GLU A 239 -0.21 -2.85 -1.14
N ILE A 240 0.97 -2.89 -1.76
CA ILE A 240 2.01 -3.85 -1.38
C ILE A 240 2.87 -3.22 -0.30
N SER A 241 2.37 -3.28 0.94
CA SER A 241 3.10 -2.88 2.14
C SER A 241 3.00 -3.96 3.21
N PHE A 242 3.92 -3.93 4.18
CA PHE A 242 3.90 -4.85 5.31
C PHE A 242 2.54 -4.85 6.02
N GLU A 243 1.98 -3.66 6.29
CA GLU A 243 0.67 -3.52 6.93
C GLU A 243 -0.43 -4.27 6.18
N VAL A 244 -0.58 -3.98 4.88
CA VAL A 244 -1.70 -4.46 4.07
C VAL A 244 -1.55 -5.94 3.73
N VAL A 245 -0.35 -6.37 3.31
CA VAL A 245 -0.09 -7.79 3.03
C VAL A 245 -0.31 -8.64 4.28
N MET A 246 0.10 -8.15 5.46
CA MET A 246 -0.13 -8.87 6.71
C MET A 246 -1.60 -8.84 7.16
N ASP A 247 -2.36 -7.80 6.83
CA ASP A 247 -3.82 -7.80 7.06
C ASP A 247 -4.51 -8.86 6.19
N ILE A 248 -4.19 -8.93 4.89
CA ILE A 248 -4.72 -9.97 4.00
C ILE A 248 -4.30 -11.37 4.48
N TYR A 249 -3.02 -11.55 4.84
CA TYR A 249 -2.51 -12.82 5.36
C TYR A 249 -3.27 -13.28 6.61
N ALA A 250 -3.57 -12.37 7.53
CA ALA A 250 -4.30 -12.67 8.76
C ALA A 250 -5.78 -13.01 8.52
N HIS A 251 -6.40 -12.44 7.48
CA HIS A 251 -7.77 -12.79 7.09
C HIS A 251 -7.84 -14.12 6.33
N GLU A 252 -6.95 -14.31 5.36
CA GLU A 252 -6.99 -15.44 4.42
C GLU A 252 -6.36 -16.72 4.95
N CYS A 253 -5.43 -16.63 5.92
CA CYS A 253 -4.65 -17.76 6.43
C CYS A 253 -4.08 -18.64 5.29
N PRO A 254 -3.29 -18.07 4.36
CA PRO A 254 -2.76 -18.80 3.22
C PRO A 254 -1.72 -19.85 3.64
N GLU A 255 -1.47 -20.85 2.79
CA GLU A 255 -0.40 -21.83 3.00
C GLU A 255 0.99 -21.19 3.02
N GLY A 256 1.15 -20.07 2.33
CA GLY A 256 2.35 -19.24 2.32
C GLY A 256 2.28 -18.15 1.26
N ILE A 257 3.33 -17.32 1.23
CA ILE A 257 3.47 -16.16 0.35
C ILE A 257 4.65 -16.36 -0.60
N ILE A 258 4.43 -16.12 -1.89
CA ILE A 258 5.46 -16.03 -2.92
C ILE A 258 5.76 -14.55 -3.18
N LEU A 259 6.98 -14.13 -2.85
CA LEU A 259 7.47 -12.75 -3.03
C LEU A 259 8.42 -12.60 -4.24
N SER A 260 9.05 -13.69 -4.66
CA SER A 260 10.15 -13.68 -5.64
C SER A 260 9.76 -13.37 -7.08
N MET A 261 8.48 -13.13 -7.36
CA MET A 261 7.96 -12.90 -8.73
C MET A 261 7.70 -11.42 -9.03
N GLY A 262 7.55 -10.57 -8.01
CA GLY A 262 7.16 -9.16 -8.18
C GLY A 262 8.29 -8.14 -8.09
N GLY A 263 9.55 -8.56 -8.21
CA GLY A 263 10.70 -7.64 -8.18
C GLY A 263 11.01 -7.08 -6.79
N GLN A 264 11.45 -5.82 -6.72
CA GLN A 264 12.03 -5.27 -5.49
C GLN A 264 10.99 -4.97 -4.40
N LEU A 265 9.79 -4.52 -4.76
CA LEU A 265 8.79 -4.08 -3.79
C LEU A 265 8.34 -5.21 -2.83
N PRO A 266 8.02 -6.43 -3.31
CA PRO A 266 7.75 -7.56 -2.41
C PRO A 266 8.99 -8.02 -1.62
N ASN A 267 10.18 -7.94 -2.21
CA ASN A 267 11.43 -8.29 -1.52
C ASN A 267 11.70 -7.35 -0.33
N ASN A 268 11.42 -6.06 -0.48
CA ASN A 268 11.62 -5.05 0.57
C ASN A 268 10.83 -5.34 1.84
N ILE A 269 9.65 -5.96 1.74
CA ILE A 269 8.80 -6.31 2.89
C ILE A 269 9.00 -7.75 3.40
N ALA A 270 9.86 -8.55 2.74
CA ALA A 270 10.03 -9.97 3.04
C ALA A 270 10.50 -10.22 4.48
N MET A 271 11.48 -9.45 4.94
CA MET A 271 12.03 -9.58 6.30
C MET A 271 11.03 -9.17 7.38
N ASP A 272 10.19 -8.15 7.12
CA ASP A 272 9.19 -7.70 8.09
C ASP A 272 8.04 -8.70 8.22
N LEU A 273 7.58 -9.26 7.09
CA LEU A 273 6.63 -10.37 7.07
C LEU A 273 7.19 -11.60 7.81
N HIS A 274 8.45 -11.96 7.54
CA HIS A 274 9.13 -13.08 8.19
C HIS A 274 9.22 -12.92 9.71
N ARG A 275 9.60 -11.73 10.19
CA ARG A 275 9.67 -11.41 11.63
C ARG A 275 8.31 -11.56 12.31
N GLN A 276 7.22 -11.32 11.59
CA GLN A 276 5.86 -11.55 12.06
C GLN A 276 5.33 -12.96 11.79
N GLN A 277 6.23 -13.92 11.51
CA GLN A 277 5.91 -15.35 11.34
C GLN A 277 5.01 -15.64 10.13
N ALA A 278 4.95 -14.75 9.13
CA ALA A 278 4.34 -15.07 7.85
C ALA A 278 5.19 -16.13 7.12
N ARG A 279 4.55 -17.17 6.60
CA ARG A 279 5.24 -18.26 5.91
C ARG A 279 5.61 -17.84 4.49
N ILE A 280 6.88 -17.54 4.26
CA ILE A 280 7.41 -17.24 2.93
C ILE A 280 7.80 -18.55 2.22
N LEU A 281 7.38 -18.72 0.98
CA LEU A 281 7.70 -19.88 0.14
C LEU A 281 8.88 -19.57 -0.78
N GLY A 282 9.73 -20.57 -1.01
CA GLY A 282 10.94 -20.45 -1.83
C GLY A 282 12.17 -20.05 -1.00
N THR A 283 13.01 -19.19 -1.57
CA THR A 283 14.22 -18.68 -0.91
C THR A 283 13.86 -17.95 0.39
N SER A 284 14.58 -18.24 1.48
CA SER A 284 14.27 -17.63 2.77
C SER A 284 14.56 -16.12 2.75
N PRO A 285 13.77 -15.30 3.47
CA PRO A 285 14.00 -13.85 3.58
C PRO A 285 15.40 -13.49 4.08
N GLU A 286 16.00 -14.30 4.97
CA GLU A 286 17.37 -14.10 5.45
C GLU A 286 18.42 -14.38 4.37
N SER A 287 18.14 -15.31 3.46
CA SER A 287 19.01 -15.56 2.29
C SER A 287 18.95 -14.40 1.30
N VAL A 288 17.76 -13.80 1.09
CA VAL A 288 17.60 -12.58 0.28
C VAL A 288 18.37 -11.41 0.91
N ASP A 289 18.16 -11.14 2.21
CA ASP A 289 18.91 -10.10 2.94
C ASP A 289 20.43 -10.36 2.96
N GLY A 290 20.85 -11.63 3.04
CA GLY A 290 22.23 -12.03 2.92
C GLY A 290 22.86 -11.67 1.57
N ALA A 291 22.08 -11.76 0.49
CA ALA A 291 22.52 -11.44 -0.88
C ALA A 291 22.42 -9.94 -1.20
N GLU A 292 21.40 -9.23 -0.73
CA GLU A 292 21.20 -7.80 -1.02
C GLU A 292 22.08 -6.90 -0.14
N ASN A 293 22.45 -7.35 1.07
CA ASN A 293 23.36 -6.61 1.92
C ASN A 293 24.82 -6.81 1.47
N ARG A 294 25.41 -5.78 0.87
CA ARG A 294 26.79 -5.79 0.35
C ARG A 294 27.82 -6.34 1.34
N PHE A 295 27.71 -6.02 2.63
CA PHE A 295 28.65 -6.51 3.64
C PHE A 295 28.47 -8.01 3.92
N LYS A 296 27.21 -8.48 4.00
CA LYS A 296 26.90 -9.91 4.21
C LYS A 296 27.30 -10.72 2.97
N PHE A 297 26.97 -10.24 1.78
CA PHE A 297 27.29 -10.88 0.52
C PHE A 297 28.81 -10.97 0.29
N SER A 298 29.53 -9.87 0.51
CA SER A 298 30.99 -9.83 0.40
C SER A 298 31.67 -10.85 1.33
N ARG A 299 31.25 -10.91 2.59
CA ARG A 299 31.74 -11.91 3.55
C ARG A 299 31.40 -13.35 3.16
N MET A 300 30.23 -13.56 2.56
CA MET A 300 29.83 -14.86 2.07
C MET A 300 30.76 -15.31 0.93
N LEU A 301 31.07 -14.43 -0.03
CA LEU A 301 32.01 -14.70 -1.13
C LEU A 301 33.43 -15.02 -0.61
N ASP A 302 33.92 -14.22 0.34
CA ASP A 302 35.23 -14.46 0.97
C ASP A 302 35.25 -15.83 1.67
N GLY A 303 34.15 -16.19 2.36
CA GLY A 303 34.02 -17.47 3.06
C GLY A 303 34.06 -18.69 2.14
N ILE A 304 33.71 -18.54 0.86
CA ILE A 304 33.76 -19.61 -0.16
C ILE A 304 34.90 -19.43 -1.16
N GLY A 305 35.80 -18.46 -0.94
CA GLY A 305 36.98 -18.24 -1.77
C GLY A 305 36.66 -17.69 -3.17
N ILE A 306 35.54 -16.99 -3.35
CA ILE A 306 35.20 -16.32 -4.61
C ILE A 306 35.72 -14.89 -4.59
N SER A 307 36.55 -14.54 -5.57
CA SER A 307 37.06 -13.18 -5.74
C SER A 307 35.95 -12.19 -6.08
N GLN A 308 36.06 -10.98 -5.54
CA GLN A 308 35.18 -9.85 -5.81
C GLN A 308 36.02 -8.59 -6.11
N PRO A 309 35.52 -7.67 -6.98
CA PRO A 309 36.20 -6.39 -7.27
C PRO A 309 36.35 -5.48 -6.06
#